data_AF-A0AAE8MNL6-F1
#
_entry.id   AF-A0AAE8MNL6-F1
#
_cell.length_a   1.000
_cell.length_b   1.000
_cell.length_c   1.000
_cell.angle_alpha   90.00
_cell.angle_beta   90.00
_cell.angle_gamma   90.00
#
_symmetry.space_group_name_H-M   'P 1'
#
loop_
_entity.id
_entity.type
_entity.pdbx_description
1 polymer ?
#
loop_
_entity_poly.entity_id
_entity_poly.type
_entity_poly.pdbx_seq_one_letter_code
_entity_poly.pdbx_strand_id
1 'polypeptide(L)'
;MACHASMPLALHLRSLVKGNAFTNEHYKPGEMYQEGRTLESFAFLDQRSGRADSTLLFASIFRIFYEHPDWSQLHTFFTKRYTRRQMLVDRAARTLVAPEDDLHPPRSKKVVTNFLTDPSSVGLPKDLAQKLGAAGKAVRAGIIGPDPQPAAIGPAISIAVGAGAYMELVYAGKPPGMYPELQRIGPDLYGWRDGKLRPVITATATAKRGGRGRVWEEWAELWTVVAEWVYEHDSTSLENLYLNHHTYKYRLSDEERRTKIGYSRKLPRDILATDAIDAADAVRDVFAQLAANPIKFQGIEWGFLELLVGDEVQEEFYSRFGRKGNLEGLTRRIAPGGLNGPDYSEVSSVMLKRCPDTFNGLDWESWFLSIDGGDVVGVHTPFQALWVMILLRQLPVNIEIVGKGDKFPKHGDPDTVYL
;
A
#
# COMPACT_ATOMS: atom_id res chain seq x y z
N MET A 1 -13.44 -5.10 14.25
CA MET A 1 -13.36 -5.10 12.78
C MET A 1 -12.47 -3.94 12.38
N ALA A 2 -11.36 -4.19 11.69
CA ALA A 2 -10.42 -3.13 11.31
C ALA A 2 -11.01 -2.35 10.13
N CYS A 3 -11.23 -1.05 10.28
CA CYS A 3 -11.63 -0.20 9.17
C CYS A 3 -10.47 -0.11 8.16
N HIS A 4 -10.78 -0.31 6.88
CA HIS A 4 -9.80 -0.24 5.81
C HIS A 4 -9.86 1.15 5.17
N ALA A 5 -9.28 2.17 5.82
CA ALA A 5 -9.23 3.54 5.30
C ALA A 5 -8.69 3.60 3.85
N SER A 6 -7.79 2.69 3.50
CA SER A 6 -7.21 2.58 2.16
C SER A 6 -7.94 1.60 1.24
N MET A 7 -9.12 1.10 1.62
CA MET A 7 -9.94 0.24 0.75
C MET A 7 -10.26 0.89 -0.61
N PRO A 8 -10.60 2.18 -0.69
CA PRO A 8 -10.85 2.82 -1.99
C PRO A 8 -9.63 2.82 -2.92
N LEU A 9 -8.39 2.67 -2.41
CA LEU A 9 -7.22 2.47 -3.29
C LEU A 9 -7.40 1.29 -4.22
N ALA A 10 -8.05 0.20 -3.76
CA ALA A 10 -8.30 -0.97 -4.58
C ALA A 10 -9.08 -0.64 -5.88
N LEU A 11 -9.89 0.42 -5.86
CA LEU A 11 -10.63 0.90 -7.03
C LEU A 11 -9.75 1.70 -7.99
N HIS A 12 -8.69 2.34 -7.51
CA HIS A 12 -7.87 3.27 -8.30
C HIS A 12 -6.53 2.68 -8.74
N LEU A 13 -6.08 1.64 -8.07
CA LEU A 13 -4.88 0.88 -8.40
C LEU A 13 -5.11 0.06 -9.66
N ARG A 14 -4.18 0.22 -10.60
CA ARG A 14 -4.19 -0.51 -11.85
C ARG A 14 -3.54 -1.87 -11.67
N SER A 15 -4.11 -2.87 -12.33
CA SER A 15 -3.53 -4.22 -12.38
C SER A 15 -2.71 -4.35 -13.65
N LEU A 16 -1.52 -4.94 -13.54
CA LEU A 16 -0.66 -5.20 -14.68
C LEU A 16 -1.26 -6.35 -15.51
N VAL A 17 -1.45 -6.13 -16.80
CA VAL A 17 -2.01 -7.14 -17.70
C VAL A 17 -0.84 -7.83 -18.38
N LYS A 18 -0.55 -9.08 -17.98
CA LYS A 18 0.53 -9.89 -18.59
C LYS A 18 0.11 -10.54 -19.92
N GLY A 19 -1.20 -10.60 -20.18
CA GLY A 19 -1.74 -11.06 -21.44
C GLY A 19 -3.26 -11.15 -21.40
N ASN A 20 -3.85 -11.27 -22.58
CA ASN A 20 -5.28 -11.46 -22.76
C ASN A 20 -5.54 -12.88 -23.26
N ALA A 21 -6.20 -13.69 -22.43
CA ALA A 21 -6.48 -15.09 -22.73
C ALA A 21 -7.42 -15.29 -23.94
N PHE A 22 -8.26 -14.31 -24.24
CA PHE A 22 -9.22 -14.38 -25.35
C PHE A 22 -8.59 -13.97 -26.69
N THR A 23 -7.64 -13.03 -26.68
CA THR A 23 -6.97 -12.55 -27.89
C THR A 23 -5.57 -13.16 -28.10
N ASN A 24 -5.07 -13.92 -27.11
CA ASN A 24 -3.71 -14.49 -27.08
C ASN A 24 -2.60 -13.43 -27.23
N GLU A 25 -2.90 -12.19 -26.83
CA GLU A 25 -1.93 -11.10 -26.79
C GLU A 25 -1.14 -11.17 -25.48
N HIS A 26 0.16 -10.89 -25.56
CA HIS A 26 1.05 -10.83 -24.40
C HIS A 26 1.72 -9.47 -24.35
N TYR A 27 1.71 -8.85 -23.18
CA TYR A 27 2.31 -7.54 -22.95
C TYR A 27 3.50 -7.70 -22.02
N LYS A 28 4.54 -6.90 -22.25
CA LYS A 28 5.67 -6.81 -21.32
C LYS A 28 5.20 -6.23 -19.99
N PRO A 29 5.88 -6.54 -18.88
CA PRO A 29 5.62 -5.88 -17.61
C PRO A 29 5.64 -4.35 -17.76
N GLY A 30 4.53 -3.70 -17.40
CA GLY A 30 4.33 -2.25 -17.48
C GLY A 30 3.88 -1.71 -18.84
N GLU A 31 3.66 -2.56 -19.84
CA GLU A 31 3.19 -2.17 -21.18
C GLU A 31 1.67 -1.96 -21.24
N MET A 32 0.90 -2.81 -20.55
CA MET A 32 -0.55 -2.65 -20.42
C MET A 32 -0.98 -2.73 -18.97
N TYR A 33 -1.84 -1.78 -18.60
CA TYR A 33 -2.51 -1.73 -17.31
C TYR A 33 -4.01 -1.74 -17.55
N GLN A 34 -4.75 -2.54 -16.80
CA GLN A 34 -6.19 -2.40 -16.74
C GLN A 34 -6.51 -1.19 -15.87
N GLU A 35 -7.43 -0.34 -16.32
CA GLU A 35 -7.96 0.75 -15.49
C GLU A 35 -8.55 0.21 -14.19
N GLY A 36 -8.73 1.11 -13.24
CA GLY A 36 -9.20 0.80 -11.89
C GLY A 36 -10.49 -0.02 -11.88
N ARG A 37 -10.77 -0.69 -10.74
CA ARG A 37 -11.95 -1.56 -10.61
C ARG A 37 -13.22 -0.75 -10.37
N THR A 38 -14.33 -1.19 -10.96
CA THR A 38 -15.66 -0.74 -10.56
C THR A 38 -16.00 -1.27 -9.17
N LEU A 39 -16.95 -0.64 -8.48
CA LEU A 39 -17.48 -1.11 -7.19
C LEU A 39 -17.96 -2.57 -7.29
N GLU A 40 -18.68 -2.89 -8.36
CA GLU A 40 -19.17 -4.26 -8.64
C GLU A 40 -18.02 -5.26 -8.78
N SER A 41 -16.95 -4.88 -9.49
CA SER A 41 -15.77 -5.74 -9.65
C SER A 41 -15.06 -5.98 -8.31
N PHE A 42 -15.02 -4.97 -7.44
CA PHE A 42 -14.45 -5.10 -6.11
C PHE A 42 -15.30 -6.01 -5.21
N ALA A 43 -16.62 -5.81 -5.18
CA ALA A 43 -17.55 -6.64 -4.43
C ALA A 43 -17.52 -8.11 -4.87
N PHE A 44 -17.43 -8.36 -6.18
CA PHE A 44 -17.27 -9.71 -6.70
C PHE A 44 -16.02 -10.40 -6.14
N LEU A 45 -14.88 -9.72 -6.16
CA LEU A 45 -13.63 -10.26 -5.63
C LEU A 45 -13.70 -10.48 -4.13
N ASP A 46 -14.31 -9.56 -3.41
CA ASP A 46 -14.47 -9.68 -1.97
C ASP A 46 -15.26 -10.94 -1.57
N GLN A 47 -16.30 -11.27 -2.33
CA GLN A 47 -17.15 -12.43 -2.07
C GLN A 47 -16.59 -13.75 -2.62
N ARG A 48 -15.79 -13.70 -3.69
CA ARG A 48 -15.45 -14.89 -4.50
C ARG A 48 -13.96 -15.25 -4.50
N SER A 49 -13.10 -14.45 -3.89
CA SER A 49 -11.66 -14.72 -3.80
C SER A 49 -11.14 -14.71 -2.37
N GLY A 50 -9.96 -15.27 -2.12
CA GLY A 50 -9.27 -15.17 -0.83
C GLY A 50 -8.66 -13.79 -0.55
N ARG A 51 -9.32 -12.70 -1.01
CA ARG A 51 -8.84 -11.32 -0.88
C ARG A 51 -8.65 -10.92 0.57
N ALA A 52 -9.58 -11.24 1.45
CA ALA A 52 -9.51 -10.87 2.86
C ALA A 52 -8.28 -11.49 3.55
N ASP A 53 -8.06 -12.79 3.37
CA ASP A 53 -6.89 -13.49 3.91
C ASP A 53 -5.59 -12.93 3.35
N SER A 54 -5.55 -12.68 2.03
CA SER A 54 -4.41 -12.05 1.37
C SER A 54 -4.14 -10.65 1.91
N THR A 55 -5.18 -9.83 2.13
CA THR A 55 -5.08 -8.49 2.73
C THR A 55 -4.42 -8.57 4.11
N LEU A 56 -4.83 -9.52 4.96
CA LEU A 56 -4.23 -9.69 6.29
C LEU A 56 -2.77 -10.16 6.22
N LEU A 57 -2.44 -11.06 5.29
CA LEU A 57 -1.07 -11.50 5.06
C LEU A 57 -0.18 -10.35 4.58
N PHE A 58 -0.61 -9.59 3.58
CA PHE A 58 0.11 -8.39 3.13
C PHE A 58 0.26 -7.36 4.27
N ALA A 59 -0.80 -7.13 5.05
CA ALA A 59 -0.75 -6.20 6.16
C ALA A 59 0.29 -6.63 7.21
N SER A 60 0.36 -7.93 7.51
CA SER A 60 1.38 -8.48 8.42
C SER A 60 2.80 -8.23 7.92
N ILE A 61 3.03 -8.36 6.60
CA ILE A 61 4.32 -8.10 5.97
C ILE A 61 4.63 -6.60 6.06
N PHE A 62 3.73 -5.74 5.62
CA PHE A 62 3.91 -4.28 5.64
C PHE A 62 4.17 -3.74 7.03
N ARG A 63 3.49 -4.29 8.05
CA ARG A 63 3.68 -3.88 9.44
C ARG A 63 5.12 -4.09 9.91
N ILE A 64 5.73 -5.21 9.54
CA ILE A 64 7.14 -5.49 9.89
C ILE A 64 8.07 -4.45 9.24
N PHE A 65 7.85 -4.11 7.98
CA PHE A 65 8.63 -3.07 7.31
C PHE A 65 8.40 -1.70 7.94
N TYR A 66 7.15 -1.35 8.23
CA TYR A 66 6.76 -0.07 8.85
C TYR A 66 7.38 0.11 10.25
N GLU A 67 7.39 -0.94 11.06
CA GLU A 67 7.95 -0.94 12.42
C GLU A 67 9.49 -1.06 12.45
N HIS A 68 10.14 -1.37 11.32
CA HIS A 68 11.59 -1.50 11.27
C HIS A 68 12.30 -0.17 11.60
N PRO A 69 13.30 -0.17 12.51
CA PRO A 69 13.91 1.06 13.03
C PRO A 69 14.84 1.77 12.03
N ASP A 70 15.37 1.05 11.03
CA ASP A 70 16.32 1.60 10.06
C ASP A 70 16.08 1.05 8.65
N TRP A 71 15.43 1.83 7.79
CA TRP A 71 15.23 1.42 6.39
C TRP A 71 16.51 1.51 5.53
N SER A 72 17.53 2.26 5.94
CA SER A 72 18.81 2.26 5.22
C SER A 72 19.52 0.91 5.35
N GLN A 73 19.35 0.25 6.51
CA GLN A 73 19.79 -1.12 6.73
C GLN A 73 19.04 -2.10 5.82
N LEU A 74 17.70 -2.00 5.75
CA LEU A 74 16.89 -2.83 4.86
C LEU A 74 17.27 -2.62 3.40
N HIS A 75 17.36 -1.37 2.96
CA HIS A 75 17.73 -1.03 1.60
C HIS A 75 19.12 -1.58 1.27
N THR A 76 20.12 -1.36 2.14
CA THR A 76 21.48 -1.89 1.96
C THR A 76 21.48 -3.41 1.90
N PHE A 77 20.72 -4.07 2.77
CA PHE A 77 20.59 -5.53 2.80
C PHE A 77 20.02 -6.08 1.50
N PHE A 78 18.88 -5.56 1.04
CA PHE A 78 18.23 -6.00 -0.20
C PHE A 78 19.01 -5.58 -1.46
N THR A 79 19.86 -4.56 -1.38
CA THR A 79 20.76 -4.13 -2.47
C THR A 79 22.08 -4.90 -2.49
N LYS A 80 22.51 -5.52 -1.38
CA LYS A 80 23.84 -6.13 -1.27
C LYS A 80 24.03 -7.30 -2.24
N ARG A 81 24.84 -7.10 -3.28
CA ARG A 81 25.28 -8.12 -4.25
C ARG A 81 26.66 -8.67 -3.84
N TYR A 82 27.00 -9.94 -4.12
CA TYR A 82 28.42 -10.36 -4.02
C TYR A 82 29.30 -9.59 -5.01
N THR A 83 30.52 -9.22 -4.60
CA THR A 83 31.53 -8.69 -5.52
C THR A 83 32.22 -9.82 -6.31
N ARG A 84 32.76 -9.50 -7.50
CA ARG A 84 33.48 -10.48 -8.37
C ARG A 84 34.59 -11.25 -7.64
N ARG A 85 35.24 -10.64 -6.64
CA ARG A 85 36.27 -11.29 -5.80
C ARG A 85 35.65 -12.23 -4.77
N GLN A 86 34.60 -11.81 -4.06
CA GLN A 86 33.92 -12.67 -3.08
C GLN A 86 33.25 -13.88 -3.77
N MET A 87 32.76 -13.70 -5.00
CA MET A 87 32.21 -14.77 -5.84
C MET A 87 33.19 -15.93 -6.11
N LEU A 88 34.50 -15.67 -6.04
CA LEU A 88 35.57 -16.64 -6.31
C LEU A 88 36.06 -17.36 -5.06
N VAL A 89 35.94 -16.74 -3.89
CA VAL A 89 36.54 -17.21 -2.63
C VAL A 89 35.57 -18.09 -1.84
N ASP A 90 34.27 -17.79 -1.85
CA ASP A 90 33.29 -18.51 -1.03
C ASP A 90 32.10 -19.00 -1.85
N ARG A 91 32.30 -20.09 -2.60
CA ARG A 91 31.23 -20.75 -3.36
C ARG A 91 30.19 -21.43 -2.46
N ALA A 92 30.55 -21.77 -1.22
CA ALA A 92 29.65 -22.45 -0.29
C ALA A 92 28.64 -21.47 0.33
N ALA A 93 29.05 -20.24 0.66
CA ALA A 93 28.15 -19.19 1.12
C ALA A 93 27.09 -18.77 0.08
N ARG A 94 27.31 -19.11 -1.20
CA ARG A 94 26.39 -18.91 -2.33
C ARG A 94 25.40 -20.06 -2.54
N THR A 95 25.28 -20.96 -1.58
CA THR A 95 24.40 -22.13 -1.68
C THR A 95 23.27 -21.98 -0.66
N LEU A 96 22.04 -21.77 -1.12
CA LEU A 96 20.88 -21.94 -0.23
C LEU A 96 20.77 -23.43 0.09
N VAL A 97 20.65 -23.75 1.39
CA VAL A 97 20.26 -25.09 1.81
C VAL A 97 18.77 -25.22 1.50
N ALA A 98 18.39 -26.30 0.81
CA ALA A 98 16.99 -26.58 0.53
C ALA A 98 16.18 -26.59 1.85
N PRO A 99 14.92 -26.14 1.85
CA PRO A 99 14.00 -26.43 2.95
C PRO A 99 14.01 -27.94 3.25
N GLU A 100 13.93 -28.32 4.52
CA GLU A 100 14.01 -29.73 4.96
C GLU A 100 12.81 -30.60 4.50
N ASP A 101 11.82 -30.03 3.80
CA ASP A 101 10.61 -30.76 3.41
C ASP A 101 10.83 -31.73 2.23
N ASP A 102 10.92 -33.02 2.58
CA ASP A 102 10.46 -34.29 1.99
C ASP A 102 10.52 -34.59 0.47
N LEU A 103 11.00 -33.69 -0.40
CA LEU A 103 11.10 -33.95 -1.84
C LEU A 103 12.52 -33.75 -2.36
N HIS A 104 13.45 -34.62 -1.96
CA HIS A 104 14.82 -34.65 -2.48
C HIS A 104 14.97 -35.60 -3.70
N PRO A 105 15.39 -35.11 -4.89
CA PRO A 105 16.02 -35.96 -5.89
C PRO A 105 17.54 -36.11 -5.63
N PRO A 106 18.20 -37.22 -6.06
CA PRO A 106 19.43 -37.72 -5.44
C PRO A 106 20.74 -37.01 -5.83
N ARG A 107 20.74 -36.03 -6.73
CA ARG A 107 21.97 -35.38 -7.23
C ARG A 107 21.68 -33.97 -7.78
N SER A 108 21.42 -33.00 -6.91
CA SER A 108 21.37 -31.59 -7.30
C SER A 108 22.79 -31.01 -7.37
N LYS A 109 23.16 -30.43 -8.52
CA LYS A 109 24.38 -29.60 -8.60
C LYS A 109 24.12 -28.34 -7.79
N LYS A 110 25.06 -27.95 -6.93
CA LYS A 110 25.01 -26.67 -6.21
C LYS A 110 24.98 -25.52 -7.21
N VAL A 111 23.84 -24.86 -7.33
CA VAL A 111 23.66 -23.63 -8.12
C VAL A 111 24.09 -22.45 -7.26
N VAL A 112 24.75 -21.49 -7.88
CA VAL A 112 25.55 -20.50 -7.18
C VAL A 112 24.84 -19.14 -7.16
N THR A 113 24.20 -18.79 -6.04
CA THR A 113 23.48 -17.51 -5.84
C THR A 113 24.43 -16.31 -5.76
N ASN A 114 23.88 -15.10 -5.85
CA ASN A 114 24.61 -13.85 -5.61
C ASN A 114 24.20 -13.12 -4.30
N PHE A 115 23.58 -13.83 -3.34
CA PHE A 115 23.05 -13.25 -2.09
C PHE A 115 23.25 -14.13 -0.87
N LEU A 116 23.55 -13.49 0.25
CA LEU A 116 24.02 -14.07 1.50
C LEU A 116 23.13 -13.60 2.67
N THR A 117 21.84 -13.46 2.42
CA THR A 117 21.00 -12.56 3.20
C THR A 117 19.80 -13.30 3.79
N ASP A 118 20.02 -13.96 4.93
CA ASP A 118 18.94 -14.40 5.83
C ASP A 118 18.18 -13.15 6.32
N PRO A 119 16.88 -12.97 6.00
CA PRO A 119 16.10 -11.81 6.42
C PRO A 119 16.13 -11.57 7.94
N SER A 120 16.31 -12.62 8.75
CA SER A 120 16.38 -12.46 10.22
C SER A 120 17.60 -11.70 10.70
N SER A 121 18.67 -11.64 9.90
CA SER A 121 19.85 -10.81 10.21
C SER A 121 19.57 -9.30 10.19
N VAL A 122 18.44 -8.90 9.63
CA VAL A 122 17.94 -7.52 9.62
C VAL A 122 16.54 -7.43 10.24
N GLY A 123 16.20 -8.35 11.15
CA GLY A 123 14.93 -8.29 11.88
C GLY A 123 13.67 -8.61 11.07
N LEU A 124 13.80 -9.19 9.86
CA LEU A 124 12.67 -9.65 9.05
C LEU A 124 12.43 -11.17 9.21
N PRO A 125 11.22 -11.68 8.93
CA PRO A 125 10.95 -13.12 9.00
C PRO A 125 11.81 -13.91 8.02
N LYS A 126 12.39 -15.02 8.48
CA LYS A 126 13.20 -15.93 7.64
C LYS A 126 12.44 -16.43 6.42
N ASP A 127 11.13 -16.61 6.59
CA ASP A 127 10.17 -17.12 5.61
C ASP A 127 9.49 -16.00 4.80
N LEU A 128 10.05 -14.79 4.73
CA LEU A 128 9.46 -13.64 4.03
C LEU A 128 8.96 -13.97 2.60
N ALA A 129 9.77 -14.67 1.80
CA ALA A 129 9.39 -15.05 0.44
C ALA A 129 8.19 -16.03 0.43
N GLN A 130 8.14 -16.97 1.39
CA GLN A 130 7.02 -17.90 1.52
C GLN A 130 5.74 -17.16 1.96
N LYS A 131 5.85 -16.19 2.88
CA LYS A 131 4.72 -15.34 3.29
C LYS A 131 4.16 -14.53 2.11
N LEU A 132 5.04 -13.96 1.28
CA LEU A 132 4.64 -13.27 0.05
C LEU A 132 3.95 -14.24 -0.92
N GLY A 133 4.49 -15.43 -1.11
CA GLY A 133 3.87 -16.47 -1.94
C GLY A 133 2.49 -16.89 -1.43
N ALA A 134 2.35 -17.09 -0.11
CA ALA A 134 1.07 -17.40 0.50
C ALA A 134 0.05 -16.27 0.30
N ALA A 135 0.47 -15.01 0.44
CA ALA A 135 -0.39 -13.84 0.19
C ALA A 135 -0.85 -13.76 -1.27
N GLY A 136 0.06 -13.92 -2.24
CA GLY A 136 -0.24 -13.90 -3.67
C GLY A 136 -1.11 -15.08 -4.11
N LYS A 137 -0.89 -16.25 -3.53
CA LYS A 137 -1.71 -17.45 -3.80
C LYS A 137 -3.13 -17.31 -3.25
N ALA A 138 -3.29 -16.81 -2.02
CA ALA A 138 -4.59 -16.69 -1.37
C ALA A 138 -5.58 -15.85 -2.18
N VAL A 139 -5.14 -14.71 -2.73
CA VAL A 139 -6.02 -13.83 -3.49
C VAL A 139 -6.42 -14.40 -4.86
N ARG A 140 -5.60 -15.28 -5.44
CA ARG A 140 -5.91 -15.93 -6.72
C ARG A 140 -6.75 -17.20 -6.56
N ALA A 141 -6.91 -17.69 -5.33
CA ALA A 141 -7.77 -18.83 -5.07
C ALA A 141 -9.22 -18.51 -5.47
N GLY A 142 -9.74 -19.28 -6.44
CA GLY A 142 -11.16 -19.22 -6.84
C GLY A 142 -11.51 -18.24 -7.96
N ILE A 143 -10.54 -17.56 -8.59
CA ILE A 143 -10.83 -16.59 -9.66
C ILE A 143 -9.94 -16.76 -10.90
N ILE A 144 -10.54 -16.51 -12.07
CA ILE A 144 -9.86 -16.40 -13.37
C ILE A 144 -10.07 -14.98 -13.86
N GLY A 145 -8.99 -14.23 -14.15
CA GLY A 145 -9.11 -12.84 -14.56
C GLY A 145 -7.84 -12.01 -14.30
N PRO A 146 -7.94 -10.68 -14.38
CA PRO A 146 -6.83 -9.77 -14.13
C PRO A 146 -6.32 -9.89 -12.69
N ASP A 147 -5.04 -9.59 -12.48
CA ASP A 147 -4.35 -9.80 -11.20
C ASP A 147 -5.12 -9.17 -10.01
N PRO A 148 -5.66 -9.97 -9.07
CA PRO A 148 -6.47 -9.46 -7.98
C PRO A 148 -5.64 -8.82 -6.86
N GLN A 149 -4.32 -8.98 -6.86
CA GLN A 149 -3.41 -8.56 -5.79
C GLN A 149 -3.51 -7.08 -5.41
N PRO A 150 -3.60 -6.11 -6.35
CA PRO A 150 -3.72 -4.69 -5.97
C PRO A 150 -4.94 -4.40 -5.09
N ALA A 151 -6.05 -5.15 -5.23
CA ALA A 151 -7.23 -4.99 -4.39
C ALA A 151 -7.10 -5.60 -2.99
N ALA A 152 -6.13 -6.51 -2.80
CA ALA A 152 -5.75 -6.96 -1.47
C ALA A 152 -4.74 -6.01 -0.82
N ILE A 153 -3.77 -5.51 -1.60
CA ILE A 153 -2.70 -4.62 -1.15
C ILE A 153 -3.22 -3.25 -0.70
N GLY A 154 -4.15 -2.64 -1.46
CA GLY A 154 -4.71 -1.33 -1.12
C GLY A 154 -5.19 -1.25 0.34
N PRO A 155 -6.19 -2.05 0.75
CA PRO A 155 -6.65 -2.15 2.14
C PRO A 155 -5.56 -2.57 3.14
N ALA A 156 -4.60 -3.41 2.73
CA ALA A 156 -3.53 -3.89 3.61
C ALA A 156 -2.63 -2.76 4.12
N ILE A 157 -2.49 -1.67 3.37
CA ILE A 157 -1.71 -0.50 3.78
C ILE A 157 -2.28 0.09 5.07
N SER A 158 -3.56 0.48 5.11
CA SER A 158 -4.13 1.10 6.32
C SER A 158 -4.22 0.13 7.51
N ILE A 159 -4.41 -1.16 7.26
CA ILE A 159 -4.37 -2.18 8.34
C ILE A 159 -2.97 -2.26 8.95
N ALA A 160 -1.92 -2.15 8.13
CA ALA A 160 -0.54 -2.27 8.57
C ALA A 160 -0.04 -1.02 9.31
N VAL A 161 -0.33 0.17 8.77
CA VAL A 161 0.24 1.43 9.28
C VAL A 161 -0.72 2.24 10.15
N GLY A 162 -2.02 1.99 10.07
CA GLY A 162 -3.06 2.80 10.71
C GLY A 162 -3.65 3.88 9.79
N ALA A 163 -4.83 4.38 10.14
CA ALA A 163 -5.52 5.40 9.33
C ALA A 163 -4.82 6.76 9.34
N GLY A 164 -4.21 7.18 10.45
CA GLY A 164 -3.45 8.42 10.51
C GLY A 164 -2.16 8.33 9.69
N ALA A 165 -1.35 7.29 9.88
CA ALA A 165 -0.16 7.08 9.05
C ALA A 165 -0.52 6.94 7.55
N TYR A 166 -1.70 6.40 7.23
CA TYR A 166 -2.21 6.39 5.87
C TYR A 166 -2.55 7.80 5.34
N MET A 167 -3.15 8.66 6.16
CA MET A 167 -3.33 10.08 5.83
C MET A 167 -1.99 10.74 5.51
N GLU A 168 -0.96 10.52 6.33
CA GLU A 168 0.37 11.05 6.06
C GLU A 168 0.94 10.53 4.74
N LEU A 169 0.69 9.27 4.41
CA LEU A 169 1.11 8.68 3.14
C LEU A 169 0.41 9.32 1.94
N VAL A 170 -0.87 9.68 2.04
CA VAL A 170 -1.67 10.26 0.93
C VAL A 170 -1.57 11.78 0.83
N TYR A 171 -1.29 12.48 1.93
CA TYR A 171 -1.27 13.94 1.97
C TYR A 171 0.10 14.53 2.25
N ALA A 172 1.04 13.78 2.83
CA ALA A 172 2.37 14.24 3.22
C ALA A 172 2.34 15.56 4.02
N GLY A 173 1.32 15.75 4.87
CA GLY A 173 1.12 16.97 5.65
C GLY A 173 0.69 18.19 4.82
N LYS A 174 0.20 17.99 3.59
CA LYS A 174 -0.25 19.05 2.68
C LYS A 174 -1.77 19.00 2.45
N PRO A 175 -2.39 20.16 2.19
CA PRO A 175 -3.79 20.20 1.76
C PRO A 175 -4.05 19.39 0.49
N PRO A 176 -5.26 18.82 0.32
CA PRO A 176 -5.72 18.25 -0.94
C PRO A 176 -5.51 19.20 -2.12
N GLY A 177 -5.07 18.66 -3.26
CA GLY A 177 -4.75 19.42 -4.47
C GLY A 177 -3.37 20.08 -4.47
N MET A 178 -2.65 20.06 -3.34
CA MET A 178 -1.33 20.69 -3.19
C MET A 178 -0.25 19.63 -3.01
N TYR A 179 0.21 19.01 -4.10
CA TYR A 179 1.45 18.23 -4.09
C TYR A 179 2.56 19.04 -4.76
N PRO A 180 3.76 19.15 -4.14
CA PRO A 180 4.90 19.68 -4.87
C PRO A 180 5.19 18.77 -6.07
N GLU A 181 5.44 19.36 -7.25
CA GLU A 181 6.13 18.62 -8.30
C GLU A 181 7.50 18.23 -7.77
N LEU A 182 7.70 16.93 -7.58
CA LEU A 182 8.96 16.39 -7.11
C LEU A 182 9.82 16.00 -8.31
N GLN A 183 11.00 16.59 -8.38
CA GLN A 183 12.00 16.29 -9.40
C GLN A 183 13.06 15.38 -8.79
N ARG A 184 13.34 14.26 -9.46
CA ARG A 184 14.40 13.36 -9.05
C ARG A 184 15.74 13.86 -9.60
N ILE A 185 16.70 14.15 -8.72
CA ILE A 185 18.05 14.56 -9.10
C ILE A 185 19.03 13.64 -8.37
N GLY A 186 19.65 12.72 -9.12
CA GLY A 186 20.46 11.66 -8.52
C GLY A 186 19.59 10.73 -7.67
N PRO A 187 20.02 10.34 -6.46
CA PRO A 187 19.26 9.44 -5.59
C PRO A 187 18.17 10.16 -4.78
N ASP A 188 18.21 11.49 -4.71
CA ASP A 188 17.31 12.30 -3.88
C ASP A 188 16.14 12.87 -4.70
N LEU A 189 15.00 13.09 -4.04
CA LEU A 189 13.87 13.82 -4.59
C LEU A 189 13.85 15.25 -4.07
N TYR A 190 13.75 16.17 -5.00
CA TYR A 190 13.73 17.60 -4.76
C TYR A 190 12.33 18.14 -4.99
N GLY A 191 11.94 19.09 -4.15
CA GLY A 191 10.72 19.86 -4.32
C GLY A 191 11.00 21.34 -4.19
N TRP A 192 10.13 22.14 -4.79
CA TRP A 192 10.19 23.59 -4.65
C TRP A 192 9.69 24.01 -3.26
N ARG A 193 10.55 24.69 -2.49
CA ARG A 193 10.23 25.25 -1.17
C ARG A 193 10.81 26.65 -1.04
N ASP A 194 9.95 27.63 -0.71
CA ASP A 194 10.33 29.04 -0.56
C ASP A 194 11.09 29.60 -1.78
N GLY A 195 10.63 29.25 -2.99
CA GLY A 195 11.26 29.68 -4.25
C GLY A 195 12.63 29.05 -4.55
N LYS A 196 13.04 28.01 -3.79
CA LYS A 196 14.28 27.27 -4.02
C LYS A 196 14.00 25.78 -4.15
N LEU A 197 14.69 25.12 -5.08
CA LEU A 197 14.67 23.67 -5.19
C LEU A 197 15.52 23.06 -4.05
N ARG A 198 14.91 22.25 -3.18
CA ARG A 198 15.57 21.64 -2.02
C ARG A 198 15.27 20.15 -1.94
N PRO A 199 16.18 19.32 -1.37
CA PRO A 199 15.89 17.91 -1.14
C PRO A 199 14.74 17.81 -0.13
N VAL A 200 13.68 17.10 -0.52
CA VAL A 200 12.49 16.84 0.30
C VAL A 200 12.55 15.41 0.85
N ILE A 201 13.07 14.48 0.06
CA ILE A 201 13.27 13.09 0.45
C ILE A 201 14.71 12.73 0.11
N THR A 202 15.49 12.40 1.13
CA THR A 202 16.82 11.83 0.95
C THR A 202 16.72 10.35 0.63
N ALA A 203 17.66 9.86 -0.17
CA ALA A 203 17.72 8.46 -0.58
C ALA A 203 17.53 7.50 0.60
N THR A 204 16.65 6.51 0.43
CA THR A 204 16.37 5.53 1.49
C THR A 204 17.66 4.80 1.91
N ALA A 205 18.59 4.62 0.96
CA ALA A 205 19.91 4.03 1.18
C ALA A 205 20.79 4.76 2.22
N THR A 206 20.56 6.05 2.49
CA THR A 206 21.43 6.86 3.36
C THR A 206 20.71 7.42 4.59
N ALA A 207 19.38 7.45 4.57
CA ALA A 207 18.58 7.97 5.67
C ALA A 207 18.36 6.92 6.77
N LYS A 208 19.12 7.04 7.88
CA LYS A 208 18.98 6.23 9.11
C LYS A 208 17.72 6.57 9.91
N ARG A 209 16.56 6.37 9.28
CA ARG A 209 15.24 6.48 9.89
C ARG A 209 14.41 5.23 9.64
N GLY A 210 13.46 4.93 10.53
CA GLY A 210 12.57 3.78 10.39
C GLY A 210 11.48 3.97 9.34
N GLY A 211 10.49 3.09 9.34
CA GLY A 211 9.36 3.11 8.40
C GLY A 211 8.26 4.11 8.71
N ARG A 212 8.17 4.58 9.96
CA ARG A 212 7.16 5.56 10.38
C ARG A 212 7.36 6.91 9.71
N GLY A 213 6.28 7.51 9.22
CA GLY A 213 6.30 8.82 8.54
C GLY A 213 7.02 8.82 7.18
N ARG A 214 7.30 7.64 6.60
CA ARG A 214 7.86 7.50 5.25
C ARG A 214 6.77 7.68 4.21
N VAL A 215 7.10 8.38 3.13
CA VAL A 215 6.17 8.67 2.02
C VAL A 215 6.24 7.62 0.92
N TRP A 216 5.31 7.69 -0.04
CA TRP A 216 5.13 6.69 -1.10
C TRP A 216 6.38 6.46 -1.96
N GLU A 217 7.24 7.47 -2.17
CA GLU A 217 8.49 7.31 -2.92
C GLU A 217 9.46 6.38 -2.22
N GLU A 218 9.53 6.49 -0.90
CA GLU A 218 10.47 5.73 -0.07
C GLU A 218 10.00 4.28 0.03
N TRP A 219 8.69 4.08 0.15
CA TRP A 219 8.08 2.76 0.00
C TRP A 219 8.37 2.16 -1.38
N ALA A 220 8.21 2.94 -2.47
CA ALA A 220 8.48 2.48 -3.82
C ALA A 220 9.97 2.13 -4.05
N GLU A 221 10.89 2.94 -3.52
CA GLU A 221 12.33 2.70 -3.56
C GLU A 221 12.69 1.40 -2.83
N LEU A 222 12.19 1.22 -1.59
CA LEU A 222 12.44 0.01 -0.80
C LEU A 222 11.84 -1.23 -1.46
N TRP A 223 10.59 -1.18 -1.91
CA TRP A 223 9.94 -2.34 -2.54
C TRP A 223 10.52 -2.69 -3.90
N THR A 224 11.19 -1.76 -4.58
CA THR A 224 11.99 -2.07 -5.77
C THR A 224 13.10 -3.05 -5.42
N VAL A 225 13.93 -2.75 -4.41
CA VAL A 225 15.04 -3.64 -4.03
C VAL A 225 14.56 -4.94 -3.37
N VAL A 226 13.44 -4.91 -2.65
CA VAL A 226 12.81 -6.13 -2.09
C VAL A 226 12.31 -7.05 -3.22
N ALA A 227 11.59 -6.53 -4.21
CA ALA A 227 11.08 -7.32 -5.33
C ALA A 227 12.20 -7.89 -6.22
N GLU A 228 13.35 -7.22 -6.29
CA GLU A 228 14.54 -7.78 -6.90
C GLU A 228 15.09 -8.96 -6.09
N TRP A 229 15.24 -8.79 -4.77
CA TRP A 229 15.73 -9.86 -3.90
C TRP A 229 14.80 -11.08 -3.89
N VAL A 230 13.47 -10.89 -3.84
CA VAL A 230 12.51 -12.02 -3.87
C VAL A 230 12.63 -12.80 -5.17
N TYR A 231 12.78 -12.11 -6.30
CA TYR A 231 13.02 -12.76 -7.58
C TYR A 231 14.30 -13.60 -7.58
N GLU A 232 15.40 -13.05 -7.07
CA GLU A 232 16.68 -13.75 -7.02
C GLU A 232 16.64 -14.95 -6.06
N HIS A 233 15.98 -14.80 -4.90
CA HIS A 233 15.76 -15.85 -3.93
C HIS A 233 14.95 -17.02 -4.51
N ASP A 234 13.81 -16.71 -5.13
CA ASP A 234 12.85 -17.72 -5.55
C ASP A 234 13.26 -18.40 -6.87
N SER A 235 13.80 -17.63 -7.83
CA SER A 235 14.40 -18.19 -9.04
C SER A 235 15.51 -19.20 -8.73
N THR A 236 16.38 -18.88 -7.77
CA THR A 236 17.46 -19.81 -7.40
C THR A 236 16.94 -21.04 -6.65
N SER A 237 15.90 -20.90 -5.83
CA SER A 237 15.27 -22.03 -5.15
C SER A 237 14.73 -23.05 -6.15
N LEU A 238 14.13 -22.58 -7.26
CA LEU A 238 13.65 -23.43 -8.34
C LEU A 238 14.77 -24.10 -9.15
N GLU A 239 15.87 -23.40 -9.40
CA GLU A 239 17.06 -24.00 -10.03
C GLU A 239 17.63 -25.16 -9.19
N ASN A 240 17.58 -25.05 -7.85
CA ASN A 240 18.07 -26.08 -6.93
C ASN A 240 17.12 -27.30 -6.80
N LEU A 241 15.80 -27.08 -6.80
CA LEU A 241 14.81 -28.10 -6.46
C LEU A 241 14.23 -28.85 -7.67
N TYR A 242 14.04 -28.19 -8.82
CA TYR A 242 13.21 -28.74 -9.91
C TYR A 242 13.89 -28.75 -11.28
N LEU A 243 14.76 -27.77 -11.60
CA LEU A 243 15.18 -27.50 -12.97
C LEU A 243 16.71 -27.38 -13.10
N ASN A 244 17.43 -28.49 -12.93
CA ASN A 244 18.90 -28.63 -13.14
C ASN A 244 19.40 -28.24 -14.57
N HIS A 245 18.55 -27.65 -15.42
CA HIS A 245 18.79 -27.34 -16.84
C HIS A 245 18.55 -25.87 -17.22
N HIS A 246 18.03 -25.03 -16.31
CA HIS A 246 17.73 -23.61 -16.59
C HIS A 246 18.47 -22.69 -15.63
N THR A 247 18.86 -21.51 -16.12
CA THR A 247 19.39 -20.41 -15.30
C THR A 247 18.53 -19.18 -15.53
N TYR A 248 18.17 -18.43 -14.51
CA TYR A 248 17.33 -17.24 -14.65
C TYR A 248 18.21 -15.97 -14.68
N LYS A 249 17.96 -15.08 -15.64
CA LYS A 249 18.73 -13.83 -15.79
C LYS A 249 17.80 -12.63 -15.82
N TYR A 250 18.14 -11.62 -15.00
CA TYR A 250 17.38 -10.37 -14.86
C TYR A 250 17.15 -9.65 -16.20
N ARG A 251 18.21 -9.57 -17.02
CA ARG A 251 18.13 -9.05 -18.40
C ARG A 251 18.98 -9.90 -19.32
N LEU A 252 18.34 -10.51 -20.30
CA LEU A 252 19.04 -11.15 -21.41
C LEU A 252 19.68 -10.05 -22.28
N SER A 253 20.91 -10.28 -22.74
CA SER A 253 21.49 -9.48 -23.82
C SER A 253 20.68 -9.66 -25.11
N ASP A 254 20.81 -8.74 -26.05
CA ASP A 254 20.11 -8.87 -27.34
C ASP A 254 20.54 -10.13 -28.11
N GLU A 255 21.76 -10.61 -27.89
CA GLU A 255 22.27 -11.90 -28.42
C GLU A 255 21.61 -13.11 -27.74
N GLU A 256 21.45 -13.07 -26.40
CA GLU A 256 20.77 -14.11 -25.62
C GLU A 256 19.26 -14.17 -25.95
N ARG A 257 18.64 -13.04 -26.33
CA ARG A 257 17.24 -13.00 -26.81
C ARG A 257 17.06 -13.66 -28.18
N ARG A 258 18.06 -13.58 -29.05
CA ARG A 258 18.04 -14.15 -30.42
C ARG A 258 18.29 -15.67 -30.42
N THR A 259 19.06 -16.18 -29.46
CA THR A 259 19.40 -17.60 -29.33
C THR A 259 18.28 -18.37 -28.60
N LYS A 260 17.10 -18.46 -29.22
CA LYS A 260 15.93 -19.14 -28.64
C LYS A 260 15.99 -20.68 -28.65
N ILE A 261 17.09 -21.37 -29.01
CA ILE A 261 17.08 -22.84 -29.18
C ILE A 261 18.31 -23.48 -28.51
N GLY A 262 18.11 -24.22 -27.40
CA GLY A 262 19.16 -25.05 -26.77
C GLY A 262 18.87 -25.48 -25.33
N TYR A 263 19.27 -26.71 -24.96
CA TYR A 263 18.99 -27.44 -23.71
C TYR A 263 19.56 -26.84 -22.40
N SER A 264 20.18 -25.66 -22.44
CA SER A 264 20.65 -24.93 -21.26
C SER A 264 20.21 -23.46 -21.34
N ARG A 265 18.91 -23.20 -21.15
CA ARG A 265 18.33 -21.86 -21.37
C ARG A 265 18.58 -20.93 -20.20
N LYS A 266 19.07 -19.72 -20.52
CA LYS A 266 18.88 -18.53 -19.69
C LYS A 266 17.46 -18.03 -19.89
N LEU A 267 16.60 -18.15 -18.89
CA LEU A 267 15.23 -17.67 -18.97
C LEU A 267 15.16 -16.21 -18.50
N PRO A 268 14.46 -15.33 -19.25
CA PRO A 268 14.23 -13.95 -18.83
C PRO A 268 13.20 -13.87 -17.70
N ARG A 269 13.28 -12.81 -16.89
CA ARG A 269 12.41 -12.56 -15.72
C ARG A 269 10.91 -12.66 -16.02
N ASP A 270 10.50 -12.22 -17.20
CA ASP A 270 9.10 -12.23 -17.66
C ASP A 270 8.49 -13.64 -17.79
N ILE A 271 9.32 -14.69 -17.88
CA ILE A 271 8.86 -16.09 -17.96
C ILE A 271 8.77 -16.75 -16.57
N LEU A 272 9.31 -16.12 -15.53
CA LEU A 272 9.28 -16.63 -14.16
C LEU A 272 8.35 -15.78 -13.28
N ALA A 273 7.15 -16.30 -13.04
CA ALA A 273 6.09 -15.67 -12.25
C ALA A 273 5.58 -16.65 -11.20
N THR A 274 6.37 -16.90 -10.16
CA THR A 274 5.91 -17.67 -8.99
C THR A 274 4.97 -16.82 -8.14
N ASP A 275 4.26 -17.46 -7.19
CA ASP A 275 3.38 -16.71 -6.30
C ASP A 275 4.12 -15.62 -5.51
N ALA A 276 5.35 -15.90 -5.07
CA ALA A 276 6.15 -14.94 -4.31
C ALA A 276 6.66 -13.78 -5.17
N ILE A 277 7.11 -14.07 -6.40
CA ILE A 277 7.60 -13.05 -7.34
C ILE A 277 6.46 -12.13 -7.75
N ASP A 278 5.31 -12.69 -8.12
CA ASP A 278 4.14 -11.92 -8.50
C ASP A 278 3.65 -11.03 -7.36
N ALA A 279 3.64 -11.53 -6.12
CA ALA A 279 3.29 -10.75 -4.95
C ALA A 279 4.24 -9.59 -4.69
N ALA A 280 5.55 -9.84 -4.75
CA ALA A 280 6.54 -8.78 -4.55
C ALA A 280 6.47 -7.72 -5.66
N ASP A 281 6.27 -8.14 -6.92
CA ASP A 281 6.09 -7.24 -8.05
C ASP A 281 4.81 -6.41 -7.93
N ALA A 282 3.69 -7.01 -7.51
CA ALA A 282 2.43 -6.29 -7.29
C ALA A 282 2.58 -5.21 -6.21
N VAL A 283 3.27 -5.51 -5.10
CA VAL A 283 3.53 -4.51 -4.04
C VAL A 283 4.40 -3.36 -4.57
N ARG A 284 5.50 -3.68 -5.26
CA ARG A 284 6.35 -2.67 -5.90
C ARG A 284 5.52 -1.77 -6.82
N ASP A 285 4.68 -2.36 -7.66
CA ASP A 285 3.91 -1.64 -8.66
C ASP A 285 2.82 -0.77 -8.03
N VAL A 286 2.20 -1.19 -6.92
CA VAL A 286 1.26 -0.37 -6.16
C VAL A 286 1.95 0.89 -5.63
N PHE A 287 3.09 0.75 -4.96
CA PHE A 287 3.82 1.91 -4.45
C PHE A 287 4.41 2.78 -5.58
N ALA A 288 4.84 2.17 -6.69
CA ALA A 288 5.27 2.92 -7.87
C ALA A 288 4.12 3.71 -8.52
N GLN A 289 2.90 3.18 -8.52
CA GLN A 289 1.72 3.90 -9.01
C GLN A 289 1.32 5.06 -8.11
N LEU A 290 1.28 4.82 -6.78
CA LEU A 290 1.13 5.89 -5.79
C LEU A 290 2.18 6.97 -6.03
N ALA A 291 3.39 6.53 -6.42
CA ALA A 291 4.49 7.43 -6.66
C ALA A 291 4.48 8.23 -7.95
N ALA A 292 3.99 7.64 -9.01
CA ALA A 292 3.89 8.34 -10.27
C ALA A 292 2.86 9.47 -10.22
N ASN A 293 1.81 9.34 -9.40
CA ASN A 293 0.73 10.32 -9.33
C ASN A 293 0.01 10.33 -7.97
N PRO A 294 0.61 10.95 -6.94
CA PRO A 294 0.02 11.00 -5.60
C PRO A 294 -1.32 11.75 -5.55
N ILE A 295 -1.46 12.80 -6.36
CA ILE A 295 -2.68 13.64 -6.43
C ILE A 295 -3.90 12.79 -6.81
N LYS A 296 -3.73 11.80 -7.69
CA LYS A 296 -4.80 10.87 -8.08
C LYS A 296 -5.40 10.11 -6.90
N PHE A 297 -4.64 9.94 -5.82
CA PHE A 297 -5.06 9.17 -4.65
C PHE A 297 -5.50 10.06 -3.49
N GLN A 298 -5.58 11.37 -3.67
CA GLN A 298 -6.26 12.27 -2.73
C GLN A 298 -7.77 12.30 -3.02
N GLY A 299 -8.60 12.49 -2.01
CA GLY A 299 -10.07 12.52 -2.19
C GLY A 299 -10.68 11.13 -2.39
N ILE A 300 -9.90 10.08 -2.19
CA ILE A 300 -10.36 8.68 -2.20
C ILE A 300 -11.29 8.38 -1.03
N GLU A 301 -11.33 9.24 -0.02
CA GLU A 301 -12.24 9.17 1.12
C GLU A 301 -13.70 9.29 0.67
N TRP A 302 -13.96 9.94 -0.47
CA TRP A 302 -15.28 9.88 -1.12
C TRP A 302 -15.64 8.45 -1.52
N GLY A 303 -14.67 7.69 -2.04
CA GLY A 303 -14.86 6.27 -2.34
C GLY A 303 -15.05 5.43 -1.08
N PHE A 304 -14.51 5.85 0.08
CA PHE A 304 -14.79 5.19 1.36
C PHE A 304 -16.26 5.37 1.76
N LEU A 305 -16.76 6.61 1.69
CA LEU A 305 -18.16 6.92 1.95
C LEU A 305 -19.09 6.07 1.06
N GLU A 306 -18.80 6.00 -0.23
CA GLU A 306 -19.59 5.25 -1.22
C GLU A 306 -19.49 3.71 -1.06
N LEU A 307 -18.41 3.19 -0.46
CA LEU A 307 -18.18 1.74 -0.32
C LEU A 307 -18.62 1.17 1.03
N LEU A 308 -18.42 1.92 2.11
CA LEU A 308 -18.40 1.39 3.48
C LEU A 308 -19.39 2.06 4.43
N VAL A 309 -20.08 3.10 3.97
CA VAL A 309 -21.15 3.76 4.73
C VAL A 309 -22.49 3.39 4.09
N GLY A 310 -23.50 3.14 4.92
CA GLY A 310 -24.84 2.78 4.43
C GLY A 310 -25.55 3.96 3.78
N ASP A 311 -26.44 3.67 2.83
CA ASP A 311 -27.12 4.66 1.99
C ASP A 311 -27.78 5.80 2.78
N GLU A 312 -28.37 5.49 3.95
CA GLU A 312 -29.03 6.47 4.82
C GLU A 312 -28.03 7.53 5.33
N VAL A 313 -26.97 7.09 6.00
CA VAL A 313 -25.91 7.98 6.53
C VAL A 313 -25.17 8.69 5.39
N GLN A 314 -25.06 8.05 4.22
CA GLN A 314 -24.47 8.67 3.04
C GLN A 314 -25.33 9.83 2.50
N GLU A 315 -26.65 9.69 2.41
CA GLU A 315 -27.54 10.78 1.98
C GLU A 315 -27.59 11.91 3.02
N GLU A 316 -27.58 11.59 4.32
CA GLU A 316 -27.41 12.59 5.38
C GLU A 316 -26.10 13.35 5.24
N PHE A 317 -25.00 12.63 4.99
CA PHE A 317 -23.69 13.23 4.72
C PHE A 317 -23.75 14.18 3.53
N TYR A 318 -24.35 13.78 2.41
CA TYR A 318 -24.45 14.62 1.22
C TYR A 318 -25.35 15.84 1.43
N SER A 319 -26.46 15.68 2.15
CA SER A 319 -27.34 16.79 2.53
C SER A 319 -26.59 17.81 3.39
N ARG A 320 -25.74 17.33 4.30
CA ARG A 320 -25.04 18.16 5.28
C ARG A 320 -23.77 18.82 4.76
N PHE A 321 -22.93 18.05 4.09
CA PHE A 321 -21.54 18.40 3.74
C PHE A 321 -21.32 18.54 2.23
N GLY A 322 -22.31 18.17 1.41
CA GLY A 322 -22.25 18.22 -0.05
C GLY A 322 -21.70 16.94 -0.68
N ARG A 323 -21.73 16.89 -2.01
CA ARG A 323 -21.26 15.76 -2.82
C ARG A 323 -19.81 15.97 -3.30
N LYS A 324 -19.22 14.89 -3.82
CA LYS A 324 -17.87 14.90 -4.42
C LYS A 324 -17.72 16.05 -5.43
N GLY A 325 -16.72 16.89 -5.17
CA GLY A 325 -16.35 18.04 -5.99
C GLY A 325 -14.88 18.01 -6.40
N ASN A 326 -14.31 19.18 -6.69
CA ASN A 326 -12.87 19.32 -6.92
C ASN A 326 -12.07 19.11 -5.62
N LEU A 327 -10.80 18.72 -5.72
CA LEU A 327 -9.93 18.46 -4.54
C LEU A 327 -9.79 19.69 -3.65
N GLU A 328 -9.64 20.88 -4.23
CA GLU A 328 -9.58 22.13 -3.46
C GLU A 328 -10.88 22.40 -2.66
N GLY A 329 -12.01 21.85 -3.11
CA GLY A 329 -13.28 21.94 -2.40
C GLY A 329 -13.27 21.22 -1.05
N LEU A 330 -12.36 20.25 -0.85
CA LEU A 330 -12.25 19.50 0.41
C LEU A 330 -11.85 20.38 1.59
N THR A 331 -11.09 21.46 1.36
CA THR A 331 -10.64 22.39 2.42
C THR A 331 -11.50 23.64 2.54
N ARG A 332 -12.51 23.78 1.67
CA ARG A 332 -13.43 24.91 1.73
C ARG A 332 -14.24 24.82 3.02
N ARG A 333 -14.22 25.90 3.81
CA ARG A 333 -15.01 25.98 5.05
C ARG A 333 -16.49 25.80 4.74
N ILE A 334 -17.12 24.89 5.48
CA ILE A 334 -18.57 24.81 5.63
C ILE A 334 -18.97 26.10 6.34
N ALA A 335 -19.88 26.89 5.76
CA ALA A 335 -20.21 28.22 6.24
C ALA A 335 -20.61 28.20 7.74
N PRO A 336 -19.81 28.81 8.66
CA PRO A 336 -20.17 28.87 10.07
C PRO A 336 -21.25 29.93 10.28
N GLY A 337 -22.29 29.62 11.06
CA GLY A 337 -23.24 30.62 11.58
C GLY A 337 -24.19 31.27 10.57
N GLY A 338 -24.27 30.81 9.32
CA GLY A 338 -25.46 31.07 8.50
C GLY A 338 -26.63 30.21 9.00
N LEU A 339 -27.86 30.45 8.50
CA LEU A 339 -29.04 29.58 8.66
C LEU A 339 -28.81 28.07 8.37
N ASN A 340 -27.60 27.70 7.91
CA ASN A 340 -27.20 26.40 7.38
C ASN A 340 -25.94 25.79 8.08
N GLY A 341 -25.22 26.53 8.93
CA GLY A 341 -23.99 26.04 9.58
C GLY A 341 -24.28 25.33 10.92
N PRO A 342 -23.48 24.34 11.33
CA PRO A 342 -23.66 23.72 12.65
C PRO A 342 -23.41 24.76 13.74
N ASP A 343 -24.36 24.90 14.66
CA ASP A 343 -24.20 25.76 15.83
C ASP A 343 -23.77 24.90 17.02
N TYR A 344 -22.50 25.05 17.39
CA TYR A 344 -21.91 24.37 18.55
C TYR A 344 -22.00 25.21 19.83
N SER A 345 -22.65 26.38 19.81
CA SER A 345 -22.69 27.29 20.97
C SER A 345 -23.45 26.72 22.16
N GLU A 346 -24.45 25.88 21.91
CA GLU A 346 -25.23 25.19 22.94
C GLU A 346 -24.61 23.86 23.40
N VAL A 347 -23.52 23.41 22.77
CA VAL A 347 -22.84 22.15 23.11
C VAL A 347 -21.82 22.40 24.23
N SER A 348 -21.84 21.55 25.26
CA SER A 348 -20.86 21.60 26.35
C SER A 348 -19.43 21.45 25.82
N SER A 349 -18.49 22.22 26.37
CA SER A 349 -17.07 22.12 26.01
C SER A 349 -16.46 20.74 26.29
N VAL A 350 -17.06 19.96 27.18
CA VAL A 350 -16.63 18.59 27.50
C VAL A 350 -17.05 17.60 26.41
N MET A 351 -18.23 17.82 25.82
CA MET A 351 -18.84 16.98 24.78
C MET A 351 -18.34 17.35 23.38
N LEU A 352 -17.94 18.62 23.18
CA LEU A 352 -17.48 19.10 21.87
C LEU A 352 -16.02 18.72 21.59
N LYS A 353 -15.81 17.85 20.60
CA LYS A 353 -14.50 17.41 20.12
C LYS A 353 -14.21 18.02 18.75
N ARG A 354 -13.40 19.08 18.71
CA ARG A 354 -13.07 19.77 17.45
C ARG A 354 -12.07 18.96 16.64
N CYS A 355 -12.33 18.80 15.35
CA CYS A 355 -11.40 18.13 14.44
C CYS A 355 -10.08 18.91 14.32
N PRO A 356 -8.94 18.22 14.13
CA PRO A 356 -7.68 18.87 13.76
C PRO A 356 -7.81 19.68 12.46
N ASP A 357 -7.13 20.83 12.39
CA ASP A 357 -7.00 21.65 11.16
C ASP A 357 -5.63 21.39 10.48
N THR A 358 -5.23 20.11 10.48
CA THR A 358 -3.94 19.65 9.94
C THR A 358 -4.16 18.43 9.04
N PHE A 359 -3.15 18.14 8.22
CA PHE A 359 -3.09 16.94 7.35
C PHE A 359 -2.05 15.95 7.89
N ASN A 360 -1.78 16.01 9.19
CA ASN A 360 -0.83 15.16 9.88
C ASN A 360 -1.58 14.05 10.61
N GLY A 361 -1.21 12.79 10.34
CA GLY A 361 -1.90 11.63 10.88
C GLY A 361 -1.85 11.51 12.39
N LEU A 362 -0.75 11.94 13.02
CA LEU A 362 -0.60 11.86 14.48
C LEU A 362 -1.58 12.77 15.22
N ASP A 363 -1.86 13.97 14.68
CA ASP A 363 -2.85 14.87 15.26
C ASP A 363 -4.25 14.24 15.22
N TRP A 364 -4.57 13.57 14.12
CA TRP A 364 -5.83 12.86 13.93
C TRP A 364 -5.95 11.60 14.78
N GLU A 365 -4.87 10.82 14.93
CA GLU A 365 -4.84 9.65 15.82
C GLU A 365 -4.99 10.07 17.29
N SER A 366 -4.31 11.13 17.72
CA SER A 366 -4.43 11.68 19.06
C SER A 366 -5.86 12.19 19.33
N TRP A 367 -6.44 12.93 18.39
CA TRP A 367 -7.83 13.38 18.46
C TRP A 367 -8.80 12.20 18.52
N PHE A 368 -8.63 11.20 17.67
CA PHE A 368 -9.48 10.01 17.60
C PHE A 368 -9.52 9.23 18.92
N LEU A 369 -8.38 9.11 19.61
CA LEU A 369 -8.29 8.45 20.92
C LEU A 369 -9.00 9.23 22.06
N SER A 370 -9.41 10.47 21.81
CA SER A 370 -10.11 11.31 22.78
C SER A 370 -11.64 11.31 22.63
N ILE A 371 -12.15 10.55 21.66
CA ILE A 371 -13.58 10.43 21.35
C ILE A 371 -14.19 9.29 22.16
N ASP A 372 -15.26 9.60 22.88
CA ASP A 372 -16.13 8.66 23.54
C ASP A 372 -17.56 8.76 22.96
N GLY A 373 -18.37 7.74 23.19
CA GLY A 373 -19.79 7.82 22.85
C GLY A 373 -20.50 8.90 23.66
N GLY A 374 -21.42 9.60 23.01
CA GLY A 374 -22.09 10.78 23.49
C GLY A 374 -21.38 12.09 23.13
N ASP A 375 -20.22 12.06 22.47
CA ASP A 375 -19.53 13.26 22.02
C ASP A 375 -20.16 13.89 20.75
N VAL A 376 -19.95 15.20 20.59
CA VAL A 376 -20.25 15.95 19.37
C VAL A 376 -18.94 16.29 18.67
N VAL A 377 -18.79 15.85 17.43
CA VAL A 377 -17.61 16.13 16.61
C VAL A 377 -17.78 17.41 15.82
N GLY A 378 -16.96 18.41 16.14
CA GLY A 378 -16.95 19.69 15.46
C GLY A 378 -16.25 19.62 14.11
N VAL A 379 -17.01 19.66 13.02
CA VAL A 379 -16.53 19.63 11.64
C VAL A 379 -16.67 21.01 10.97
N HIS A 380 -15.64 21.41 10.21
CA HIS A 380 -15.59 22.69 9.50
C HIS A 380 -15.29 22.57 8.00
N THR A 381 -14.87 21.40 7.51
CA THR A 381 -14.60 21.17 6.09
C THR A 381 -15.08 19.78 5.64
N PRO A 382 -15.37 19.57 4.34
CA PRO A 382 -15.67 18.23 3.83
C PRO A 382 -14.53 17.24 4.06
N PHE A 383 -13.27 17.70 4.03
CA PHE A 383 -12.11 16.88 4.41
C PHE A 383 -12.26 16.32 5.83
N GLN A 384 -12.55 17.19 6.79
CA GLN A 384 -12.74 16.77 8.17
C GLN A 384 -13.91 15.80 8.30
N ALA A 385 -15.05 16.10 7.66
CA ALA A 385 -16.22 15.22 7.68
C ALA A 385 -15.88 13.79 7.21
N LEU A 386 -15.20 13.68 6.07
CA LEU A 386 -14.80 12.39 5.49
C LEU A 386 -13.84 11.61 6.38
N TRP A 387 -12.83 12.28 6.95
CA TRP A 387 -11.85 11.62 7.83
C TRP A 387 -12.44 11.23 9.18
N VAL A 388 -13.37 12.01 9.72
CA VAL A 388 -14.18 11.62 10.88
C VAL A 388 -14.95 10.33 10.57
N MET A 389 -15.64 10.25 9.42
CA MET A 389 -16.35 9.02 9.03
C MET A 389 -15.41 7.81 8.97
N ILE A 390 -14.22 7.95 8.37
CA ILE A 390 -13.23 6.87 8.28
C ILE A 390 -12.74 6.41 9.66
N LEU A 391 -12.46 7.36 10.54
CA LEU A 391 -11.91 7.08 11.87
C LEU A 391 -12.98 6.52 12.80
N LEU A 392 -14.14 7.17 12.93
CA LEU A 392 -15.21 6.72 13.83
C LEU A 392 -15.76 5.33 13.47
N ARG A 393 -15.71 4.92 12.20
CA ARG A 393 -16.08 3.55 11.79
C ARG A 393 -15.14 2.47 12.34
N GLN A 394 -14.02 2.84 12.95
CA GLN A 394 -13.15 1.94 13.70
C GLN A 394 -13.64 1.69 15.13
N LEU A 395 -14.48 2.58 15.65
CA LEU A 395 -15.05 2.49 16.99
C LEU A 395 -16.38 1.72 16.94
N PRO A 396 -16.73 1.01 18.03
CA PRO A 396 -18.03 0.37 18.18
C PRO A 396 -19.11 1.39 18.57
N VAL A 397 -19.23 2.49 17.82
CA VAL A 397 -20.22 3.56 18.06
C VAL A 397 -21.09 3.76 16.82
N ASN A 398 -22.34 4.15 17.03
CA ASN A 398 -23.20 4.66 15.99
C ASN A 398 -22.76 6.08 15.61
N ILE A 399 -22.98 6.42 14.35
CA ILE A 399 -22.67 7.74 13.82
C ILE A 399 -23.99 8.37 13.40
N GLU A 400 -24.34 9.50 14.01
CA GLU A 400 -25.54 10.26 13.67
C GLU A 400 -25.14 11.63 13.13
N ILE A 401 -25.56 11.95 11.91
CA ILE A 401 -25.28 13.24 11.28
C ILE A 401 -26.47 14.16 11.56
N VAL A 402 -26.25 15.18 12.40
CA VAL A 402 -27.35 16.04 12.82
C VAL A 402 -27.85 16.87 11.63
N GLY A 403 -29.16 16.79 11.43
CA GLY A 403 -29.85 17.44 10.34
C GLY A 403 -29.68 18.96 10.36
N LYS A 404 -29.91 19.56 9.19
CA LYS A 404 -29.71 20.99 9.00
C LYS A 404 -30.77 21.79 9.78
N GLY A 405 -30.31 22.53 10.79
CA GLY A 405 -31.17 23.34 11.67
C GLY A 405 -31.65 22.60 12.92
N ASP A 406 -31.28 21.32 13.05
CA ASP A 406 -31.54 20.54 14.24
C ASP A 406 -30.52 20.86 15.34
N LYS A 407 -30.93 20.63 16.59
CA LYS A 407 -30.09 20.85 17.76
C LYS A 407 -29.40 19.55 18.14
N PHE A 408 -28.12 19.65 18.51
CA PHE A 408 -27.43 18.55 19.15
C PHE A 408 -28.14 18.15 20.45
N PRO A 409 -28.12 16.85 20.80
CA PRO A 409 -28.73 16.38 22.03
C PRO A 409 -28.02 16.98 23.24
N LYS A 410 -28.80 17.35 24.26
CA LYS A 410 -28.27 17.89 25.52
C LYS A 410 -27.57 16.83 26.38
N HIS A 411 -27.95 15.57 26.19
CA HIS A 411 -27.37 14.40 26.83
C HIS A 411 -27.00 13.42 25.71
N GLY A 412 -25.72 13.13 25.57
CA GLY A 412 -25.24 12.19 24.55
C GLY A 412 -25.62 10.76 24.90
N ASP A 413 -26.06 10.02 23.89
CA ASP A 413 -26.19 8.57 23.99
C ASP A 413 -24.77 7.95 24.02
N PRO A 414 -24.41 7.17 25.05
CA PRO A 414 -23.09 6.55 25.17
C PRO A 414 -22.73 5.60 24.03
N ASP A 415 -23.69 5.19 23.20
CA ASP A 415 -23.45 4.35 22.04
C ASP A 415 -23.35 5.13 20.72
N THR A 416 -23.51 6.47 20.75
CA THR A 416 -23.64 7.30 19.53
C THR A 416 -22.71 8.52 19.56
N VAL A 417 -22.04 8.80 18.44
CA VAL A 417 -21.27 10.04 18.22
C VAL A 417 -21.99 10.89 17.19
N TYR A 418 -22.13 12.19 17.47
CA TYR A 418 -22.89 13.13 16.66
C TYR A 418 -21.95 13.99 15.80
N LEU A 419 -22.27 14.18 14.51
CA LEU A 419 -21.56 15.09 13.58
C LEU A 419 -22.39 16.32 13.23
#